data_AF-A0A359E932-F1
#
_entry.id   AF-A0A359E932-F1
#
_cell.length_a   1.000
_cell.length_b   1.000
_cell.length_c   1.000
_cell.angle_alpha   90.00
_cell.angle_beta   90.00
_cell.angle_gamma   90.00
#
_symmetry.space_group_name_H-M   'P 1'
#
loop_
_entity.id
_entity.type
_entity.pdbx_description
1 polymer ?
#
loop_
_entity_poly.entity_id
_entity_poly.type
_entity_poly.pdbx_seq_one_letter_code
_entity_poly.pdbx_strand_id
1 'polypeptide(L)'
;FDWHKDIEVTSGKKEVTTQIAHADGIIKSSLYETLLDNNKSTLLGNRLSEIFAWQIDFFRLYPGDNFKVIYEEEFVDGKPFGIGLIVAAEFTNNGETFDAFYYETEDRAGYYDSEGNGVQKALLKAPFTYSQRVSSNFSHSRFHPVLKRRIPHYGVDYAAPLGTPVLAVGEGEVI
;
A
#
# COMPACT_ATOMS: atom_id res chain seq x y z
N PHE A 1 30.19 31.31 15.16
CA PHE A 1 29.92 30.37 14.05
C PHE A 1 29.01 31.09 13.08
N ASP A 2 29.52 31.42 11.90
CA ASP A 2 28.82 32.15 10.86
C ASP A 2 28.31 31.15 9.82
N TRP A 3 26.99 31.14 9.60
CA TRP A 3 26.31 30.21 8.70
C TRP A 3 26.23 30.76 7.26
N HIS A 4 26.82 31.93 6.98
CA HIS A 4 26.81 32.58 5.66
C HIS A 4 27.99 32.20 4.75
N LYS A 5 28.83 31.24 5.14
CA LYS A 5 29.83 30.71 4.20
C LYS A 5 29.17 29.74 3.22
N ASP A 6 29.26 30.11 1.94
CA ASP A 6 28.85 29.41 0.73
C ASP A 6 28.74 27.89 0.90
N ILE A 7 27.53 27.41 1.21
CA ILE A 7 27.22 25.99 1.20
C ILE A 7 26.98 25.61 -0.26
N GLU A 8 27.96 24.98 -0.88
CA GLU A 8 27.76 24.33 -2.18
C GLU A 8 26.96 23.04 -1.97
N VAL A 9 25.69 23.07 -2.38
CA VAL A 9 24.82 21.89 -2.39
C VAL A 9 24.91 21.23 -3.76
N THR A 10 25.45 20.02 -3.82
CA THR A 10 25.49 19.22 -5.04
C THR A 10 24.61 17.98 -4.89
N SER A 11 23.81 17.66 -5.91
CA SER A 11 23.10 16.39 -5.97
C SER A 11 24.05 15.27 -6.43
N GLY A 12 24.12 14.19 -5.65
CA GLY A 12 24.86 12.98 -5.98
C GLY A 12 23.91 11.83 -6.31
N LYS A 13 24.38 10.86 -7.08
CA LYS A 13 23.71 9.57 -7.28
C LYS A 13 24.68 8.45 -6.92
N LYS A 14 24.18 7.41 -6.24
CA LYS A 14 24.91 6.17 -6.02
C LYS A 14 24.14 5.04 -6.67
N GLU A 15 24.87 4.06 -7.16
CA GLU A 15 24.27 2.85 -7.70
C GLU A 15 23.68 2.01 -6.58
N VAL A 16 22.49 1.47 -6.82
CA VAL A 16 21.81 0.54 -5.92
C VAL A 16 21.95 -0.84 -6.55
N THR A 17 22.48 -1.79 -5.79
CA THR A 17 22.55 -3.20 -6.20
C THR A 17 21.54 -4.01 -5.41
N THR A 18 20.84 -4.95 -6.04
CA THR A 18 19.86 -5.82 -5.37
C THR A 18 20.38 -7.25 -5.22
N GLN A 19 19.94 -7.92 -4.16
CA GLN A 19 20.13 -9.37 -3.97
C GLN A 19 18.83 -10.00 -3.47
N ILE A 20 18.52 -11.21 -3.95
CA ILE A 20 17.36 -11.94 -3.46
C ILE A 20 17.64 -12.43 -2.04
N ALA A 21 16.74 -12.08 -1.14
CA ALA A 21 16.73 -12.47 0.26
C ALA A 21 15.40 -13.13 0.63
N HIS A 22 15.39 -13.81 1.77
CA HIS A 22 14.17 -14.35 2.38
C HIS A 22 14.10 -13.97 3.85
N ALA A 23 12.87 -13.90 4.35
CA ALA A 23 12.58 -13.77 5.77
C ALA A 23 11.30 -14.53 6.10
N ASP A 24 11.24 -15.07 7.31
CA ASP A 24 10.07 -15.72 7.86
C ASP A 24 10.02 -15.44 9.36
N GLY A 25 8.87 -15.68 9.97
CA GLY A 25 8.74 -15.51 11.40
C GLY A 25 7.34 -15.80 11.92
N ILE A 26 7.29 -16.13 13.22
CA ILE A 26 6.06 -16.28 13.98
C ILE A 26 5.89 -15.01 14.82
N ILE A 27 4.72 -14.38 14.70
CA ILE A 27 4.35 -13.19 15.45
C ILE A 27 4.20 -13.56 16.92
N LYS A 28 4.93 -12.83 17.78
CA LYS A 28 4.74 -12.89 19.25
C LYS A 28 3.98 -11.67 19.76
N SER A 29 4.23 -10.50 19.18
CA SER A 29 3.64 -9.22 19.58
C SER A 29 3.25 -8.37 18.37
N SER A 30 4.17 -8.16 17.43
CA SER A 30 3.93 -7.42 16.19
C SER A 30 4.89 -7.86 15.10
N LEU A 31 4.54 -7.57 13.84
CA LEU A 31 5.42 -7.82 12.71
C LEU A 31 6.75 -7.05 12.81
N TYR A 32 6.69 -5.81 13.31
CA TYR A 32 7.89 -4.98 13.51
C TYR A 32 8.89 -5.63 14.45
N GLU A 33 8.42 -6.06 15.63
CA GLU A 33 9.26 -6.72 16.64
C GLU A 33 9.81 -8.06 16.12
N THR A 34 8.97 -8.87 15.46
CA THR A 34 9.43 -10.15 14.89
C THR A 34 10.52 -9.95 13.83
N LEU A 35 10.43 -8.92 12.98
CA LEU A 35 11.48 -8.60 12.01
C LEU A 35 12.76 -8.11 12.67
N LEU A 36 12.65 -7.28 13.70
CA LEU A 36 13.78 -6.75 14.46
C LEU A 36 14.52 -7.88 15.20
N ASP A 37 13.80 -8.78 15.86
CA ASP A 37 14.34 -9.98 16.52
C ASP A 37 15.06 -10.91 15.53
N ASN A 38 14.57 -10.99 14.29
CA ASN A 38 15.17 -11.81 13.23
C ASN A 38 16.30 -11.08 12.46
N ASN A 39 16.75 -9.92 12.96
CA ASN A 39 17.78 -9.08 12.35
C ASN A 39 17.47 -8.73 10.87
N LYS A 40 16.19 -8.46 10.58
CA LYS A 40 15.70 -8.02 9.27
C LYS A 40 15.29 -6.55 9.32
N SER A 41 15.36 -5.89 8.17
CA SER A 41 14.90 -4.50 8.05
C SER A 41 13.41 -4.40 8.34
N THR A 42 13.03 -3.46 9.19
CA THR A 42 11.62 -3.20 9.52
C THR A 42 10.84 -2.57 8.36
N LEU A 43 11.55 -2.04 7.34
CA LEU A 43 10.96 -1.60 6.08
C LEU A 43 10.24 -2.75 5.34
N LEU A 44 10.70 -4.00 5.53
CA LEU A 44 10.05 -5.18 4.98
C LEU A 44 8.63 -5.34 5.56
N GLY A 45 8.45 -5.00 6.84
CA GLY A 45 7.15 -5.03 7.50
C GLY A 45 6.18 -4.05 6.86
N ASN A 46 6.64 -2.83 6.54
CA ASN A 46 5.82 -1.85 5.83
C ASN A 46 5.40 -2.35 4.45
N ARG A 47 6.31 -2.96 3.68
CA ARG A 47 6.00 -3.53 2.35
C ARG A 47 4.97 -4.64 2.43
N LEU A 48 5.12 -5.56 3.39
CA LEU A 48 4.14 -6.63 3.61
C LEU A 48 2.78 -6.06 4.03
N SER A 49 2.76 -5.06 4.90
CA SER A 49 1.54 -4.36 5.29
C SER A 49 0.86 -3.65 4.12
N GLU A 50 1.61 -3.06 3.20
CA GLU A 50 1.07 -2.45 1.97
C GLU A 50 0.41 -3.48 1.05
N ILE A 51 1.07 -4.64 0.84
CA ILE A 51 0.55 -5.71 -0.02
C ILE A 51 -0.75 -6.28 0.55
N PHE A 52 -0.76 -6.65 1.83
CA PHE A 52 -1.88 -7.33 2.46
C PHE A 52 -2.88 -6.40 3.17
N ALA A 53 -2.77 -5.07 2.99
CA ALA A 53 -3.57 -4.06 3.71
C ALA A 53 -5.09 -4.28 3.65
N TRP A 54 -5.56 -4.96 2.60
CA TRP A 54 -6.99 -5.20 2.37
C TRP A 54 -7.51 -6.50 2.98
N GLN A 55 -6.61 -7.46 3.22
CA GLN A 55 -6.93 -8.78 3.74
C GLN A 55 -6.63 -8.89 5.24
N ILE A 56 -5.60 -8.20 5.72
CA ILE A 56 -5.08 -8.33 7.08
C ILE A 56 -5.09 -6.97 7.79
N ASP A 57 -5.67 -6.94 9.00
CA ASP A 57 -5.54 -5.81 9.92
C ASP A 57 -4.25 -5.97 10.75
N PHE A 58 -3.16 -5.35 10.30
CA PHE A 58 -1.85 -5.41 10.97
C PHE A 58 -1.83 -4.75 12.36
N PHE A 59 -2.87 -4.00 12.75
CA PHE A 59 -3.02 -3.52 14.13
C PHE A 59 -3.61 -4.59 15.07
N ARG A 60 -4.07 -5.72 14.52
CA ARG A 60 -4.69 -6.84 15.24
C ARG A 60 -4.04 -8.18 14.88
N LEU A 61 -2.71 -8.22 14.87
CA LEU A 61 -1.99 -9.48 14.78
C LEU A 61 -2.02 -10.21 16.13
N TYR A 62 -2.14 -11.53 16.07
CA TYR A 62 -2.18 -12.38 17.26
C TYR A 62 -0.90 -13.21 17.39
N PRO A 63 -0.49 -13.55 18.62
CA PRO A 63 0.59 -14.51 18.83
C PRO A 63 0.28 -15.83 18.12
N GLY A 64 1.20 -16.30 17.26
CA GLY A 64 1.03 -17.51 16.45
C GLY A 64 0.71 -17.26 14.97
N ASP A 65 0.29 -16.04 14.61
CA ASP A 65 0.30 -15.61 13.20
C ASP A 65 1.73 -15.75 12.65
N ASN A 66 1.87 -15.99 11.35
CA ASN A 66 3.20 -16.20 10.76
C ASN A 66 3.27 -15.69 9.33
N PHE A 67 4.49 -15.47 8.86
CA PHE A 67 4.72 -15.02 7.49
C PHE A 67 5.98 -15.64 6.91
N LYS A 68 6.04 -15.67 5.58
CA LYS A 68 7.22 -16.01 4.78
C LYS A 68 7.27 -15.06 3.60
N VAL A 69 8.46 -14.59 3.25
CA VAL A 69 8.64 -13.62 2.16
C VAL A 69 9.96 -13.84 1.43
N ILE A 70 9.92 -13.70 0.11
CA ILE A 70 11.07 -13.63 -0.79
C ILE A 70 11.06 -12.24 -1.40
N TYR A 71 12.17 -11.52 -1.30
CA TYR A 71 12.26 -10.12 -1.70
C TYR A 71 13.66 -9.73 -2.15
N GLU A 72 13.76 -8.58 -2.82
CA GLU A 72 15.02 -7.95 -3.14
C GLU A 72 15.49 -7.07 -1.98
N GLU A 73 16.65 -7.36 -1.43
CA GLU A 73 17.35 -6.48 -0.51
C GLU A 73 18.27 -5.55 -1.28
N GLU A 74 18.13 -4.24 -1.05
CA GLU A 74 18.87 -3.20 -1.75
C GLU A 74 20.13 -2.81 -0.96
N PHE A 75 21.23 -2.64 -1.67
CA PHE A 75 22.52 -2.25 -1.10
C PHE A 75 23.08 -1.01 -1.79
N VAL A 76 23.69 -0.13 -1.00
CA VAL A 76 24.49 1.01 -1.47
C VAL A 76 25.87 0.91 -0.82
N ASP A 77 26.93 0.96 -1.63
CA ASP A 77 28.32 0.75 -1.17
C ASP A 77 28.50 -0.53 -0.33
N GLY A 78 27.77 -1.60 -0.68
CA GLY A 78 27.81 -2.88 0.03
C GLY A 78 27.10 -2.91 1.39
N LYS A 79 26.36 -1.85 1.75
CA LYS A 79 25.58 -1.79 3.00
C LYS A 79 24.08 -1.89 2.69
N PRO A 80 23.30 -2.64 3.50
CA PRO A 80 21.85 -2.68 3.36
C PRO A 80 21.29 -1.26 3.44
N PHE A 81 20.50 -0.90 2.45
CA PHE A 81 19.91 0.43 2.29
C PHE A 81 18.38 0.37 2.29
N GLY A 82 17.79 -0.64 1.66
CA GLY A 82 16.36 -0.67 1.41
C GLY A 82 15.80 -2.05 1.09
N ILE A 83 14.50 -2.05 0.81
CA ILE A 83 13.74 -3.22 0.39
C ILE A 83 13.15 -2.88 -0.97
N GLY A 84 13.61 -3.62 -1.97
CA GLY A 84 13.14 -3.54 -3.35
C GLY A 84 11.85 -4.32 -3.54
N LEU A 85 11.78 -5.09 -4.63
CA LEU A 85 10.60 -5.87 -4.99
C LEU A 85 10.33 -7.01 -4.00
N ILE A 86 9.08 -7.17 -3.57
CA ILE A 86 8.64 -8.43 -2.95
C ILE A 86 8.29 -9.38 -4.08
N VAL A 87 9.01 -10.49 -4.21
CA VAL A 87 8.77 -11.47 -5.29
C VAL A 87 7.57 -12.33 -4.94
N ALA A 88 7.51 -12.80 -3.71
CA ALA A 88 6.41 -13.59 -3.18
C ALA A 88 6.31 -13.41 -1.67
N ALA A 89 5.09 -13.44 -1.14
CA ALA A 89 4.82 -13.41 0.28
C ALA A 89 3.64 -14.32 0.63
N GLU A 90 3.69 -14.91 1.81
CA GLU A 90 2.61 -15.66 2.44
C GLU A 90 2.45 -15.14 3.86
N PHE A 91 1.22 -14.91 4.30
CA PHE A 91 0.91 -14.46 5.64
C PHE A 91 -0.30 -15.23 6.17
N THR A 92 -0.14 -15.91 7.30
CA THR A 92 -1.23 -16.55 8.02
C THR A 92 -1.67 -15.65 9.17
N ASN A 93 -2.91 -15.16 9.12
CA ASN A 93 -3.54 -14.37 10.19
C ASN A 93 -4.78 -15.11 10.69
N ASN A 94 -4.84 -15.40 12.00
CA ASN A 94 -5.96 -16.07 12.65
C ASN A 94 -6.40 -17.39 11.97
N GLY A 95 -5.41 -18.15 11.47
CA GLY A 95 -5.61 -19.45 10.82
C GLY A 95 -5.98 -19.40 9.33
N GLU A 96 -6.24 -18.22 8.77
CA GLU A 96 -6.42 -18.01 7.33
C GLU A 96 -5.09 -17.60 6.69
N THR A 97 -4.77 -18.17 5.53
CA THR A 97 -3.51 -17.91 4.82
C THR A 97 -3.78 -17.11 3.56
N PHE A 98 -3.04 -16.02 3.42
CA PHE A 98 -3.08 -15.11 2.28
C PHE A 98 -1.73 -15.17 1.58
N ASP A 99 -1.73 -15.33 0.27
CA ASP A 99 -0.53 -15.33 -0.56
C ASP A 99 -0.55 -14.17 -1.56
N ALA A 100 0.65 -13.75 -1.96
CA ALA A 100 0.84 -12.70 -2.92
C ALA A 100 2.10 -12.97 -3.74
N PHE A 101 1.96 -13.02 -5.05
CA PHE A 101 3.02 -13.19 -6.01
C PHE A 101 3.09 -11.97 -6.90
N TYR A 102 4.28 -11.38 -7.03
CA TYR A 102 4.47 -10.31 -7.99
C TYR A 102 4.44 -10.86 -9.41
N TYR A 103 3.66 -10.21 -10.26
CA TYR A 103 3.58 -10.52 -11.67
C TYR A 103 3.55 -9.23 -12.49
N GLU A 104 4.35 -9.21 -13.55
CA GLU A 104 4.51 -8.08 -14.44
C GLU A 104 4.45 -8.54 -15.90
N THR A 105 3.70 -7.78 -16.68
CA THR A 105 3.53 -7.85 -18.13
C THR A 105 3.79 -6.46 -18.71
N GLU A 106 3.82 -6.31 -20.04
CA GLU A 106 4.06 -5.00 -20.67
C GLU A 106 3.07 -3.92 -20.22
N ASP A 107 1.84 -4.30 -19.90
CA ASP A 107 0.75 -3.37 -19.56
C ASP A 107 0.38 -3.33 -18.07
N ARG A 108 0.79 -4.33 -17.29
CA ARG A 108 0.33 -4.50 -15.89
C ARG A 108 1.41 -5.10 -15.01
N ALA A 109 1.61 -4.49 -13.85
CA ALA A 109 2.44 -4.97 -12.76
C ALA A 109 1.65 -4.95 -11.46
N GLY A 110 1.67 -6.03 -10.69
CA GLY A 110 0.92 -6.10 -9.44
C GLY A 110 1.14 -7.38 -8.66
N TYR A 111 0.45 -7.49 -7.53
CA TYR A 111 0.45 -8.67 -6.67
C TYR A 111 -0.85 -9.44 -6.83
N TYR A 112 -0.71 -10.75 -7.06
CA TYR A 112 -1.83 -11.66 -7.30
C TYR A 112 -1.74 -12.86 -6.35
N ASP A 113 -2.89 -13.36 -5.91
CA ASP A 113 -2.97 -14.60 -5.12
C ASP A 113 -2.73 -15.82 -6.01
N SER A 114 -2.67 -17.02 -5.42
CA SER A 114 -2.48 -18.28 -6.17
C SER A 114 -3.59 -18.61 -7.16
N GLU A 115 -4.77 -17.99 -7.05
CA GLU A 115 -5.88 -18.14 -7.99
C GLU A 115 -5.84 -17.11 -9.13
N GLY A 116 -4.92 -16.14 -9.06
CA GLY A 116 -4.76 -15.07 -10.03
C GLY A 116 -5.62 -13.83 -9.76
N ASN A 117 -6.24 -13.72 -8.58
CA ASN A 117 -6.96 -12.50 -8.20
C ASN A 117 -5.98 -11.45 -7.67
N GLY A 118 -6.24 -10.17 -7.93
CA GLY A 118 -5.42 -9.09 -7.39
C GLY A 118 -5.52 -8.97 -5.87
N VAL A 119 -4.38 -9.00 -5.18
CA VAL A 119 -4.26 -8.90 -3.71
C VAL A 119 -4.57 -7.48 -3.22
N GLN A 120 -4.14 -6.49 -4.00
CA GLN A 120 -4.46 -5.09 -3.76
C GLN A 120 -5.81 -4.75 -4.42
N LYS A 121 -6.74 -4.10 -3.69
CA LYS A 121 -7.99 -3.65 -4.33
C LYS A 121 -7.65 -2.65 -5.43
N ALA A 122 -8.16 -2.93 -6.63
CA ALA A 122 -8.04 -2.09 -7.82
C ALA A 122 -8.62 -0.67 -7.67
N LEU A 123 -9.24 -0.31 -6.53
CA LEU A 123 -9.98 0.94 -6.37
C LEU A 123 -9.50 1.79 -5.17
N LEU A 124 -9.07 3.02 -5.45
CA LEU A 124 -8.93 4.11 -4.50
C LEU A 124 -10.28 4.35 -3.80
N LYS A 125 -10.21 4.58 -2.48
CA LYS A 125 -11.38 4.91 -1.65
C LYS A 125 -12.09 6.20 -2.08
N ALA A 126 -11.36 7.12 -2.70
CA ALA A 126 -11.88 8.37 -3.27
C ALA A 126 -10.99 8.81 -4.44
N PRO A 127 -11.51 9.54 -5.43
CA PRO A 127 -10.76 9.95 -6.63
C PRO A 127 -9.86 11.18 -6.41
N PHE A 128 -9.28 11.36 -5.21
CA PHE A 128 -8.48 12.54 -4.85
C PHE A 128 -7.25 12.16 -4.01
N THR A 129 -6.16 12.90 -4.16
CA THR A 129 -4.92 12.73 -3.39
C THR A 129 -5.03 13.22 -1.94
N TYR A 130 -5.98 14.11 -1.63
CA TYR A 130 -6.19 14.72 -0.31
C TYR A 130 -7.62 14.49 0.21
N SER A 131 -7.81 14.57 1.53
CA SER A 131 -9.12 14.33 2.16
C SER A 131 -10.13 15.44 1.80
N GLN A 132 -11.05 15.14 0.89
CA GLN A 132 -12.19 16.01 0.59
C GLN A 132 -13.41 15.64 1.43
N ARG A 133 -14.19 16.65 1.81
CA ARG A 133 -15.43 16.45 2.56
C ARG A 133 -16.50 15.90 1.62
N VAL A 134 -17.15 14.81 2.04
CA VAL A 134 -18.37 14.33 1.38
C VAL A 134 -19.50 15.31 1.67
N SER A 135 -20.02 15.97 0.65
CA SER A 135 -21.14 16.91 0.76
C SER A 135 -22.49 16.21 0.64
N SER A 136 -22.56 15.08 -0.09
CA SER A 136 -23.76 14.24 -0.23
C SER A 136 -23.36 12.78 -0.44
N ASN A 137 -23.92 11.89 0.36
CA ASN A 137 -23.68 10.45 0.24
C ASN A 137 -24.57 9.81 -0.83
N PHE A 138 -24.21 8.59 -1.23
CA PHE A 138 -25.08 7.71 -1.99
C PHE A 138 -26.36 7.41 -1.19
N SER A 139 -27.51 7.45 -1.86
CA SER A 139 -28.79 7.11 -1.26
C SER A 139 -29.82 6.75 -2.30
N HIS A 140 -30.55 5.66 -2.11
CA HIS A 140 -31.73 5.35 -2.93
C HIS A 140 -32.92 6.30 -2.69
N SER A 141 -32.88 7.13 -1.64
CA SER A 141 -34.04 7.94 -1.21
C SER A 141 -33.62 9.22 -0.48
N ARG A 142 -32.78 10.03 -1.12
CA ARG A 142 -32.33 11.33 -0.61
C ARG A 142 -33.48 12.33 -0.61
N PHE A 143 -33.72 13.02 0.49
CA PHE A 143 -34.75 14.05 0.56
C PHE A 143 -34.28 15.33 -0.14
N HIS A 144 -35.07 15.83 -1.09
CA HIS A 144 -34.80 17.10 -1.78
C HIS A 144 -35.56 18.24 -1.08
N PRO A 145 -34.88 19.19 -0.41
CA PRO A 145 -35.55 20.17 0.47
C PRO A 145 -36.45 21.16 -0.28
N VAL A 146 -36.09 21.54 -1.52
CA VAL A 146 -36.91 22.46 -2.35
C VAL A 146 -38.13 21.76 -2.94
N LEU A 147 -37.94 20.61 -3.59
CA LEU A 147 -39.02 19.82 -4.20
C LEU A 147 -39.88 19.04 -3.19
N LYS A 148 -39.45 18.99 -1.92
CA LYS A 148 -40.10 18.28 -0.80
C LYS A 148 -40.45 16.81 -1.10
N ARG A 149 -39.65 16.13 -1.92
CA ARG A 149 -39.81 14.71 -2.27
C ARG A 149 -38.49 13.96 -2.15
N ARG A 150 -38.57 12.63 -2.03
CA ARG A 150 -37.38 11.76 -2.00
C ARG A 150 -37.00 11.36 -3.42
N ILE A 151 -35.71 11.47 -3.72
CA ILE A 151 -35.12 11.23 -5.05
C ILE A 151 -33.83 10.44 -4.82
N PRO A 152 -33.54 9.41 -5.64
CA PRO A 152 -32.26 8.71 -5.55
C PRO A 152 -31.08 9.63 -5.89
N HIS A 153 -29.96 9.38 -5.23
CA HIS A 153 -28.64 9.93 -5.50
C HIS A 153 -27.68 8.75 -5.64
N TYR A 154 -27.40 8.35 -6.89
CA TYR A 154 -26.59 7.17 -7.19
C TYR A 154 -25.08 7.42 -7.23
N GLY A 155 -24.63 8.52 -6.64
CA GLY A 155 -23.22 8.89 -6.54
C GLY A 155 -22.86 9.39 -5.15
N VAL A 156 -21.59 9.72 -4.97
CA VAL A 156 -21.07 10.41 -3.79
C VAL A 156 -20.51 11.75 -4.26
N ASP A 157 -20.98 12.83 -3.66
CA ASP A 157 -20.50 14.17 -3.98
C ASP A 157 -19.40 14.57 -3.01
N TYR A 158 -18.26 14.97 -3.55
CA TYR A 158 -17.15 15.53 -2.78
C TYR A 158 -17.09 17.05 -3.03
N ALA A 159 -16.98 17.83 -1.95
CA ALA A 159 -16.75 19.26 -2.06
C ALA A 159 -15.26 19.51 -2.33
N ALA A 160 -14.94 20.11 -3.47
CA ALA A 160 -13.58 20.44 -3.88
C ALA A 160 -13.54 21.81 -4.61
N PRO A 161 -12.46 22.60 -4.48
CA PRO A 161 -12.26 23.80 -5.30
C PRO A 161 -12.20 23.49 -6.80
N LEU A 162 -12.55 24.48 -7.63
CA LEU A 162 -12.42 24.38 -9.08
C LEU A 162 -10.96 24.10 -9.47
N GLY A 163 -10.74 23.17 -10.39
CA GLY A 163 -9.40 22.78 -10.85
C GLY A 163 -8.74 21.67 -10.01
N THR A 164 -9.41 21.14 -8.98
CA THR A 164 -8.90 19.97 -8.25
C THR A 164 -8.80 18.77 -9.19
N PRO A 165 -7.63 18.14 -9.36
CA PRO A 165 -7.48 16.95 -10.18
C PRO A 165 -8.37 15.80 -9.69
N VAL A 166 -8.97 15.08 -10.63
CA VAL A 166 -9.78 13.87 -10.37
C VAL A 166 -9.00 12.68 -10.90
N LEU A 167 -8.79 11.68 -10.04
CA LEU A 167 -8.07 10.46 -10.37
C LEU A 167 -9.06 9.34 -10.70
N ALA A 168 -8.68 8.46 -11.62
CA ALA A 168 -9.39 7.20 -11.78
C ALA A 168 -9.29 6.43 -10.46
N VAL A 169 -10.43 5.95 -9.95
CA VAL A 169 -10.40 5.13 -8.74
C VAL A 169 -9.67 3.83 -9.01
N GLY A 170 -9.72 3.28 -10.22
CA GLY A 170 -8.95 2.11 -10.61
C GLY A 170 -8.59 2.09 -12.07
N GLU A 171 -7.89 1.03 -12.47
CA GLU A 171 -7.59 0.76 -13.87
C GLU A 171 -8.87 0.55 -14.69
N GLY A 172 -8.86 1.04 -15.93
CA GLY A 172 -9.97 0.92 -16.87
C GLY A 172 -9.71 1.67 -18.17
N GLU A 173 -10.64 1.54 -19.12
CA GLU A 173 -10.62 2.24 -20.40
C GLU A 173 -11.68 3.36 -20.41
N VAL A 174 -11.36 4.51 -21.01
CA VAL A 174 -12.31 5.62 -21.17
C VAL A 174 -13.21 5.31 -22.37
N ILE A 175 -14.52 5.19 -22.11
CA ILE A 175 -15.56 4.90 -23.12
C ILE A 175 -16.30 6.16 -23.59
#